data_AF-A0A3B8LZH2-F1
#
_entry.id   AF-A0A3B8LZH2-F1
#
_cell.length_a   1.000
_cell.length_b   1.000
_cell.length_c   1.000
_cell.angle_alpha   90.00
_cell.angle_beta   90.00
_cell.angle_gamma   90.00
#
_symmetry.space_group_name_H-M   'P 1'
#
loop_
_entity.id
_entity.type
_entity.pdbx_description
1 polymer ?
#
loop_
_entity_poly.entity_id
_entity_poly.type
_entity_poly.pdbx_seq_one_letter_code
_entity_poly.pdbx_strand_id
1 'polypeptide(L)'
;MARQLLTLLIAFTFSSSLLTAAEWTGWRGPNGDARATDASLPTEWAAGKNVVWKTKTPGPGTACPLVVGDRVYVTCYTGYGLAAGQGDQKQLKRHLVCLDRKSGEVQWTKVFQPKLPEHRYAGEGAYHGYAASTPATDGKHLYLFLGKSGVFCLNL
;
A
#
# COMPACT_ATOMS: atom_id res chain seq x y z
N MET A 1 -69.34 -1.80 -21.06
CA MET A 1 -68.08 -2.44 -21.48
C MET A 1 -66.94 -1.51 -21.09
N ALA A 2 -66.07 -1.96 -20.18
CA ALA A 2 -65.11 -1.12 -19.46
C ALA A 2 -63.86 -0.79 -20.30
N ARG A 3 -63.46 0.48 -20.31
CA ARG A 3 -62.17 0.95 -20.84
C ARG A 3 -61.10 0.72 -19.79
N GLN A 4 -60.14 -0.17 -20.06
CA GLN A 4 -58.95 -0.35 -19.22
C GLN A 4 -57.87 0.65 -19.68
N LEU A 5 -57.54 1.63 -18.84
CA LEU A 5 -56.33 2.44 -18.99
C LEU A 5 -55.13 1.63 -18.46
N LEU A 6 -54.18 1.34 -19.34
CA LEU A 6 -52.92 0.70 -19.00
C LEU A 6 -51.91 1.80 -18.60
N THR A 7 -51.73 2.01 -17.30
CA THR A 7 -50.72 2.94 -16.78
C THR A 7 -49.35 2.26 -16.82
N LEU A 8 -48.49 2.69 -17.75
CA LEU A 8 -47.11 2.21 -17.87
C LEU A 8 -46.24 2.90 -16.79
N LEU A 9 -45.89 2.19 -15.71
CA LEU A 9 -44.91 2.67 -14.74
C LEU A 9 -43.50 2.51 -15.33
N ILE A 10 -42.87 3.61 -15.74
CA ILE A 10 -41.46 3.65 -16.11
C ILE A 10 -40.65 3.71 -14.81
N ALA A 11 -40.07 2.58 -14.39
CA ALA A 11 -39.12 2.54 -13.27
C ALA A 11 -37.79 3.15 -13.72
N PHE A 12 -37.52 4.38 -13.28
CA PHE A 12 -36.24 5.06 -13.52
C PHE A 12 -35.20 4.47 -12.57
N THR A 13 -34.42 3.48 -13.03
CA THR A 13 -33.29 2.93 -12.27
C THR A 13 -32.20 4.00 -12.19
N PHE A 14 -32.07 4.63 -11.03
CA PHE A 14 -30.98 5.53 -10.71
C PHE A 14 -29.69 4.70 -10.55
N SER A 15 -28.92 4.55 -11.64
CA SER A 15 -27.56 4.03 -11.55
C SER A 15 -26.69 5.09 -10.88
N SER A 16 -26.61 5.02 -9.54
CA SER A 16 -25.61 5.77 -8.77
C SER A 16 -24.24 5.21 -9.14
N SER A 17 -23.56 5.87 -10.08
CA SER A 17 -22.13 5.66 -10.30
C SER A 17 -21.41 6.03 -9.01
N LEU A 18 -21.08 5.04 -8.17
CA LEU A 18 -20.19 5.27 -7.05
C LEU A 18 -18.86 5.72 -7.65
N LEU A 19 -18.57 7.02 -7.50
CA LEU A 19 -17.26 7.57 -7.82
C LEU A 19 -16.29 6.94 -6.82
N THR A 20 -15.72 5.79 -7.18
CA THR A 20 -14.66 5.18 -6.38
C THR A 20 -13.45 6.11 -6.49
N ALA A 21 -12.92 6.55 -5.35
CA ALA A 21 -11.66 7.27 -5.36
C ALA A 21 -10.64 6.43 -6.13
N ALA A 22 -9.91 7.03 -7.06
CA ALA A 22 -8.98 6.29 -7.90
C ALA A 22 -8.01 5.48 -7.03
N GLU A 23 -7.99 4.17 -7.22
CA GLU A 23 -7.12 3.27 -6.47
C GLU A 23 -5.66 3.58 -6.78
N TRP A 24 -4.83 3.64 -5.75
CA TRP A 24 -3.39 3.91 -5.92
C TRP A 24 -2.66 2.57 -6.06
N THR A 25 -2.82 1.95 -7.23
CA THR A 25 -2.47 0.54 -7.50
C THR A 25 -0.98 0.27 -7.73
N GLY A 26 -0.12 1.29 -7.69
CA GLY A 26 1.32 1.11 -7.80
C GLY A 26 2.13 2.40 -7.62
N TRP A 27 3.43 2.29 -7.84
CA TRP A 27 4.33 3.44 -7.81
C TRP A 27 3.91 4.49 -8.84
N ARG A 28 3.85 5.76 -8.41
CA ARG A 28 3.28 6.90 -9.16
C ARG A 28 1.78 6.84 -9.49
N GLY A 29 1.04 5.95 -8.84
CA GLY A 29 -0.42 5.95 -8.88
C GLY A 29 -0.99 5.39 -10.18
N PRO A 30 -2.31 5.53 -10.40
CA PRO A 30 -3.05 4.80 -11.43
C PRO A 30 -2.59 5.09 -12.87
N ASN A 31 -2.09 6.31 -13.11
CA ASN A 31 -1.61 6.75 -14.43
C ASN A 31 -0.07 6.70 -14.55
N GLY A 32 0.64 6.33 -13.49
CA GLY A 32 2.11 6.31 -13.48
C GLY A 32 2.78 7.69 -13.56
N ASP A 33 2.03 8.78 -13.36
CA ASP A 33 2.50 10.17 -13.51
C ASP A 33 2.73 10.89 -12.17
N ALA A 34 2.44 10.23 -11.05
CA ALA A 34 2.56 10.76 -9.68
C ALA A 34 1.58 11.91 -9.37
N ARG A 35 0.43 11.97 -10.06
CA ARG A 35 -0.53 13.07 -9.89
C ARG A 35 -1.87 12.57 -9.35
N ALA A 36 -2.38 13.26 -8.34
CA ALA A 36 -3.79 13.21 -7.98
C ALA A 36 -4.49 14.35 -8.74
N THR A 37 -5.38 14.02 -9.69
CA THR A 37 -5.94 15.00 -10.62
C THR A 37 -7.08 15.85 -10.05
N ASP A 38 -7.66 15.47 -8.91
CA ASP A 38 -8.90 16.08 -8.39
C ASP A 38 -8.95 16.14 -6.85
N ALA A 39 -7.81 16.41 -6.19
CA ALA A 39 -7.71 16.37 -4.74
C ALA A 39 -7.55 17.76 -4.11
N SER A 40 -8.52 18.17 -3.29
CA SER A 40 -8.36 19.28 -2.34
C SER A 40 -7.55 18.80 -1.14
N LEU A 41 -6.22 18.86 -1.26
CA LEU A 41 -5.30 18.36 -0.25
C LEU A 41 -4.99 19.43 0.81
N PRO A 42 -4.86 19.05 2.09
CA PRO A 42 -4.44 19.98 3.13
C PRO A 42 -3.00 20.48 2.87
N THR A 43 -2.82 21.79 2.96
CA THR A 43 -1.51 22.48 2.75
C THR A 43 -0.74 22.72 4.04
N GLU A 44 -1.35 22.44 5.19
CA GLU A 44 -0.76 22.63 6.52
C GLU A 44 -0.79 21.33 7.30
N TRP A 45 0.27 21.06 8.08
CA TRP A 45 0.42 19.82 8.83
C TRP A 45 1.03 20.11 10.21
N ALA A 46 0.44 19.56 11.27
CA ALA A 46 0.99 19.63 12.61
C ALA A 46 0.53 18.41 13.44
N ALA A 47 1.11 18.23 14.64
CA ALA A 47 0.56 17.28 15.59
C ALA A 47 -0.90 17.65 15.90
N GLY A 48 -1.85 16.75 15.61
CA GLY A 48 -3.29 16.97 15.77
C GLY A 48 -3.97 17.80 14.67
N LYS A 49 -3.25 18.29 13.66
CA LYS A 49 -3.82 19.03 12.52
C LYS A 49 -3.61 18.28 11.21
N ASN A 50 -4.71 18.00 10.51
CA ASN A 50 -4.73 17.29 9.22
C ASN A 50 -4.07 15.90 9.25
N VAL A 51 -3.79 15.33 10.43
CA VAL A 51 -3.32 13.96 10.61
C VAL A 51 -4.45 13.12 11.17
N VAL A 52 -4.99 12.19 10.37
CA VAL A 52 -6.09 11.30 10.78
C VAL A 52 -5.61 10.22 11.74
N TRP A 53 -4.45 9.60 11.44
CA TRP A 53 -3.84 8.58 12.28
C TRP A 53 -2.32 8.54 12.07
N LYS A 54 -1.62 7.87 12.99
CA LYS A 54 -0.20 7.53 12.89
C LYS A 54 0.02 6.13 13.42
N THR A 55 0.76 5.32 12.68
CA THR A 55 1.01 3.92 13.05
C THR A 55 2.50 3.65 13.05
N LYS A 56 2.99 3.05 14.13
CA LYS A 56 4.38 2.60 14.24
C LYS A 56 4.56 1.31 13.44
N THR A 57 5.44 1.31 12.44
CA THR A 57 5.82 0.10 11.70
C THR A 57 6.81 -0.75 12.50
N PRO A 58 6.92 -2.07 12.21
CA PRO A 58 7.92 -2.94 12.85
C PRO A 58 9.37 -2.47 12.71
N GLY A 59 9.68 -1.79 11.60
CA GLY A 59 11.02 -1.26 11.32
C GLY A 59 11.01 -0.24 10.19
N PRO A 60 12.19 0.18 9.71
CA PRO A 60 12.32 1.14 8.63
C PRO A 60 11.80 0.59 7.29
N GLY A 61 11.33 1.50 6.43
CA GLY A 61 10.88 1.23 5.07
C GLY A 61 10.87 2.52 4.25
N THR A 62 11.14 2.40 2.95
CA THR A 62 11.30 3.55 2.04
C THR A 62 10.40 3.46 0.80
N ALA A 63 9.72 2.33 0.61
CA ALA A 63 8.68 2.17 -0.40
C ALA A 63 7.52 3.14 -0.19
N CYS A 64 6.82 3.49 -1.29
CA CYS A 64 5.56 4.20 -1.20
C CYS A 64 4.47 3.28 -0.63
N PRO A 65 3.48 3.84 0.09
CA PRO A 65 2.29 3.09 0.47
C PRO A 65 1.46 2.76 -0.77
N LEU A 66 0.90 1.55 -0.80
CA LEU A 66 -0.11 1.14 -1.77
C LEU A 66 -1.49 1.24 -1.10
N VAL A 67 -2.46 1.86 -1.75
CA VAL A 67 -3.83 1.99 -1.22
C VAL A 67 -4.78 1.23 -2.13
N VAL A 68 -5.50 0.25 -1.56
CA VAL A 68 -6.48 -0.57 -2.26
C VAL A 68 -7.74 -0.68 -1.41
N GLY A 69 -8.83 -0.02 -1.81
CA GLY A 69 -10.08 0.07 -1.07
C GLY A 69 -9.90 0.63 0.34
N ASP A 70 -10.25 -0.18 1.35
CA ASP A 70 -10.12 0.14 2.78
C ASP A 70 -8.76 -0.28 3.37
N ARG A 71 -7.78 -0.68 2.56
CA ARG A 71 -6.48 -1.16 3.02
C ARG A 71 -5.33 -0.29 2.54
N VAL A 72 -4.33 -0.13 3.40
CA VAL A 72 -3.04 0.48 3.07
C VAL A 72 -1.94 -0.55 3.31
N TYR A 73 -1.10 -0.77 2.31
CA TYR A 73 0.02 -1.70 2.37
C TYR A 73 1.34 -0.94 2.37
N VAL A 74 2.21 -1.28 3.32
CA VAL A 74 3.57 -0.74 3.41
C VAL A 74 4.57 -1.85 3.62
N THR A 75 5.78 -1.68 3.11
CA THR A 75 6.87 -2.63 3.33
C THR A 75 7.90 -2.05 4.30
N CYS A 76 8.40 -2.90 5.19
CA CYS A 76 9.51 -2.55 6.08
C CYS A 76 10.45 -3.74 6.30
N TYR A 77 11.53 -3.56 7.03
CA TYR A 77 12.45 -4.64 7.37
C TYR A 77 12.94 -4.56 8.82
N THR A 78 13.36 -5.68 9.39
CA THR A 78 13.91 -5.78 10.75
C THR A 78 15.11 -6.74 10.82
N GLY A 79 15.78 -6.76 11.97
CA GLY A 79 16.81 -7.73 12.33
C GLY A 79 18.21 -7.51 11.73
N TYR A 80 18.30 -6.93 10.54
CA TYR A 80 19.56 -6.54 9.90
C TYR A 80 19.42 -5.20 9.15
N GLY A 81 20.52 -4.46 9.01
CA GLY A 81 20.53 -3.17 8.29
C GLY A 81 19.92 -2.01 9.07
N LEU A 82 19.98 -2.05 10.39
CA LEU A 82 19.51 -0.99 11.28
C LEU A 82 20.63 -0.01 11.66
N ALA A 83 21.88 -0.45 11.52
CA ALA A 83 23.09 0.36 11.70
C ALA A 83 24.17 -0.15 10.74
N ALA A 84 25.01 0.76 10.23
CA ALA A 84 26.09 0.43 9.31
C ALA A 84 27.10 -0.52 9.96
N GLY A 85 27.49 -1.57 9.23
CA GLY A 85 28.51 -2.52 9.67
C GLY A 85 28.10 -3.45 10.83
N GLN A 86 26.82 -3.46 11.25
CA GLN A 86 26.33 -4.27 12.37
C GLN A 86 25.32 -5.34 11.94
N GLY A 87 25.22 -6.40 12.74
CA GLY A 87 24.21 -7.45 12.63
C GLY A 87 24.58 -8.59 11.67
N ASP A 88 23.71 -9.59 11.63
CA ASP A 88 23.84 -10.78 10.78
C ASP A 88 22.73 -10.78 9.73
N GLN A 89 23.09 -10.92 8.45
CA GLN A 89 22.14 -10.99 7.35
C GLN A 89 21.11 -12.11 7.52
N LYS A 90 21.44 -13.19 8.25
CA LYS A 90 20.49 -14.27 8.59
C LYS A 90 19.32 -13.79 9.44
N GLN A 91 19.47 -12.66 10.15
CA GLN A 91 18.42 -12.06 10.96
C GLN A 91 17.53 -11.10 10.16
N LEU A 92 17.91 -10.76 8.92
CA LEU A 92 17.09 -9.89 8.07
C LEU A 92 15.69 -10.50 7.90
N LYS A 93 14.65 -9.71 8.19
CA LYS A 93 13.26 -10.07 7.87
C LYS A 93 12.65 -8.92 7.09
N ARG A 94 11.96 -9.22 6.00
CA ARG A 94 11.15 -8.23 5.28
C ARG A 94 9.69 -8.43 5.62
N HIS A 95 8.95 -7.34 5.67
CA HIS A 95 7.56 -7.33 6.10
C HIS A 95 6.71 -6.65 5.06
N LEU A 96 5.55 -7.21 4.81
CA LEU A 96 4.40 -6.51 4.24
C LEU A 96 3.40 -6.30 5.37
N VAL A 97 3.10 -5.05 5.67
CA VAL A 97 2.14 -4.65 6.71
C VAL A 97 0.88 -4.17 6.02
N CYS A 98 -0.26 -4.74 6.40
CA CYS A 98 -1.58 -4.26 5.98
C CYS A 98 -2.21 -3.47 7.12
N LEU A 99 -2.62 -2.25 6.82
CA LEU A 99 -3.27 -1.32 7.72
C LEU A 99 -4.71 -1.10 7.27
N ASP A 100 -5.62 -0.93 8.21
CA ASP A 100 -6.92 -0.34 7.93
C ASP A 100 -6.74 1.13 7.54
N ARG A 101 -7.35 1.55 6.44
CA ARG A 101 -7.19 2.90 5.89
C ARG A 101 -7.83 3.97 6.79
N LYS A 102 -8.90 3.65 7.51
CA LYS A 102 -9.67 4.62 8.31
C LYS A 102 -9.04 4.83 9.67
N SER A 103 -8.61 3.77 10.34
CA SER A 103 -8.05 3.82 11.70
C SER A 103 -6.52 3.81 11.74
N GLY A 104 -5.86 3.32 10.69
CA GLY A 104 -4.42 3.06 10.69
C GLY A 104 -4.03 1.80 11.46
N GLU A 105 -5.00 1.02 11.96
CA GLU A 105 -4.72 -0.19 12.73
C GLU A 105 -4.05 -1.27 11.87
N VAL A 106 -3.04 -1.94 12.43
CA VAL A 106 -2.40 -3.09 11.77
C VAL A 106 -3.36 -4.27 11.76
N GLN A 107 -3.87 -4.60 10.58
CA GLN A 107 -4.75 -5.76 10.38
C GLN A 107 -3.95 -7.06 10.36
N TRP A 108 -2.81 -7.06 9.67
CA TRP A 108 -1.89 -8.18 9.65
C TRP A 108 -0.50 -7.78 9.18
N THR A 109 0.48 -8.65 9.43
CA THR A 109 1.85 -8.53 8.90
C THR A 109 2.32 -9.86 8.34
N LYS A 110 2.75 -9.86 7.08
CA LYS A 110 3.39 -11.02 6.44
C LYS A 110 4.91 -10.85 6.48
N VAL A 111 5.60 -11.88 6.96
CA VAL A 111 7.07 -11.89 7.07
C VAL A 111 7.68 -12.75 5.96
N PHE A 112 8.76 -12.25 5.36
CA PHE A 112 9.54 -12.91 4.31
C PHE A 112 10.99 -13.08 4.77
N GLN A 113 11.51 -14.29 4.59
CA GLN A 113 12.89 -14.63 4.87
C GLN A 113 13.81 -14.16 3.73
N PRO A 114 15.08 -13.82 4.04
CA PRO A 114 16.02 -13.35 3.05
C PRO A 114 16.60 -14.53 2.28
N LYS A 115 16.79 -14.37 0.96
CA LYS A 115 17.68 -15.25 0.21
C LYS A 115 19.11 -14.75 0.39
N LEU A 116 19.97 -15.60 0.91
CA LEU A 116 21.36 -15.28 1.18
C LEU A 116 22.30 -15.71 0.04
N PRO A 117 23.46 -15.04 -0.12
CA PRO A 117 23.89 -13.84 0.62
C PRO A 117 23.17 -12.58 0.15
N GLU A 118 22.83 -11.71 1.10
CA GLU A 118 22.23 -10.41 0.79
C GLU A 118 23.33 -9.36 0.54
N HIS A 119 23.00 -8.23 -0.08
CA HIS A 119 23.92 -7.08 -0.09
C HIS A 119 24.22 -6.64 1.36
N ARG A 120 25.44 -6.14 1.61
CA ARG A 120 25.83 -5.65 2.95
C ARG A 120 25.31 -4.24 3.17
N TYR A 121 24.73 -3.97 4.34
CA TYR A 121 24.26 -2.63 4.69
C TYR A 121 25.44 -1.66 4.91
N ALA A 122 25.96 -1.11 3.81
CA ALA A 122 27.10 -0.22 3.76
C ALA A 122 27.10 0.57 2.43
N GLY A 123 27.72 1.75 2.41
CA GLY A 123 27.81 2.60 1.23
C GLY A 123 26.42 2.91 0.64
N GLU A 124 26.33 2.89 -0.69
CA GLU A 124 25.08 3.14 -1.43
C GLU A 124 23.96 2.16 -1.07
N GLY A 125 24.32 0.93 -0.72
CA GLY A 125 23.37 -0.10 -0.32
C GLY A 125 22.59 0.23 0.97
N ALA A 126 23.12 1.13 1.80
CA ALA A 126 22.44 1.59 3.01
C ALA A 126 21.42 2.72 2.77
N TYR A 127 21.41 3.37 1.59
CA TYR A 127 20.56 4.55 1.34
C TYR A 127 19.06 4.25 1.39
N HIS A 128 18.66 3.06 0.95
CA HIS A 128 17.24 2.70 0.84
C HIS A 128 16.87 1.45 1.66
N GLY A 129 17.86 0.79 2.26
CA GLY A 129 17.68 -0.42 3.07
C GLY A 129 17.12 -1.60 2.27
N TYR A 130 16.28 -2.42 2.92
CA TYR A 130 15.82 -3.71 2.37
C TYR A 130 14.32 -3.74 2.02
N ALA A 131 13.66 -2.59 1.96
CA ALA A 131 12.22 -2.47 1.72
C ALA A 131 11.87 -1.23 0.85
N ALA A 132 12.64 -1.00 -0.21
CA ALA A 132 12.50 0.16 -1.10
C ALA A 132 11.50 -0.05 -2.24
N SER A 133 11.30 -1.30 -2.68
CA SER A 133 10.40 -1.61 -3.78
C SER A 133 8.95 -1.45 -3.37
N THR A 134 8.25 -0.54 -4.04
CA THR A 134 6.81 -0.29 -3.83
C THR A 134 6.00 -1.48 -4.36
N PRO A 135 5.07 -2.06 -3.57
CA PRO A 135 4.16 -3.08 -4.06
C PRO A 135 3.28 -2.56 -5.21
N ALA A 136 2.76 -3.46 -6.02
CA ALA A 136 1.80 -3.14 -7.08
C ALA A 136 0.65 -4.15 -7.08
N THR A 137 -0.48 -3.79 -7.68
CA THR A 137 -1.63 -4.69 -7.79
C THR A 137 -2.34 -4.59 -9.14
N ASP A 138 -2.91 -5.71 -9.58
CA ASP A 138 -3.85 -5.80 -10.71
C ASP A 138 -5.33 -5.78 -10.25
N GLY A 139 -5.58 -5.51 -8.97
CA GLY A 139 -6.91 -5.54 -8.35
C GLY A 139 -7.36 -6.92 -7.84
N LYS A 140 -6.57 -7.98 -8.09
CA LYS A 140 -6.82 -9.35 -7.58
C LYS A 140 -5.66 -9.86 -6.75
N HIS A 141 -4.45 -9.53 -7.17
CA HIS A 141 -3.21 -9.95 -6.57
C HIS A 141 -2.34 -8.76 -6.21
N LEU A 142 -1.54 -8.95 -5.17
CA LEU A 142 -0.51 -8.04 -4.72
C LEU A 142 0.86 -8.61 -5.09
N TYR A 143 1.65 -7.81 -5.78
CA TYR A 143 3.00 -8.15 -6.24
C TYR A 143 4.04 -7.39 -5.44
N LEU A 144 5.03 -8.11 -4.92
CA LEU A 144 6.16 -7.53 -4.19
C LEU A 144 7.46 -8.00 -4.79
N PHE A 145 8.36 -7.06 -5.07
CA PHE A 145 9.74 -7.36 -5.35
C PHE A 145 10.58 -7.14 -4.09
N LEU A 146 11.19 -8.19 -3.57
CA LEU A 146 11.99 -8.15 -2.35
C LEU A 146 13.47 -8.39 -2.67
N GLY A 147 14.01 -7.63 -3.62
CA GLY A 147 15.42 -7.73 -4.02
C GLY A 147 15.84 -9.16 -4.37
N LYS A 148 16.94 -9.65 -3.77
CA LYS A 148 17.46 -11.00 -4.04
C LYS A 148 16.52 -12.13 -3.61
N SER A 149 15.55 -11.87 -2.74
CA SER A 149 14.54 -12.89 -2.40
C SER A 149 13.53 -13.11 -3.52
N GLY A 150 13.50 -12.24 -4.54
CA GLY A 150 12.68 -12.40 -5.74
C GLY A 150 11.32 -11.71 -5.64
N VAL A 151 10.42 -12.13 -6.53
CA VAL A 151 9.07 -11.62 -6.66
C VAL A 151 8.10 -12.54 -5.93
N PHE A 152 7.18 -11.96 -5.18
CA PHE A 152 6.10 -12.65 -4.47
C PHE A 152 4.76 -12.16 -5.00
N CYS A 153 3.80 -13.08 -5.07
CA CYS A 153 2.41 -12.81 -5.41
C CYS A 153 1.53 -13.28 -4.26
N LEU A 154 0.62 -12.43 -3.78
CA LEU A 154 -0.38 -12.75 -2.77
C LEU A 154 -1.76 -12.39 -3.29
N ASN A 155 -2.79 -13.05 -2.78
CA ASN A 155 -4.16 -12.57 -2.98
C ASN A 155 -4.40 -11.31 -2.15
N LEU A 156 -5.16 -10.37 -2.73
CA LEU A 156 -5.68 -9.22 -1.98
C LEU A 156 -6.75 -9.63 -0.97
#